data_AF-A0A3Q7RHK3-F1
#
_entry.id   AF-A0A3Q7RHK3-F1
#
_cell.length_a   1.000
_cell.length_b   1.000
_cell.length_c   1.000
_cell.angle_alpha   90.00
_cell.angle_beta   90.00
_cell.angle_gamma   90.00
#
_symmetry.space_group_name_H-M   'P 1'
#
loop_
_entity.id
_entity.type
_entity.pdbx_description
1 polymer ?
#
loop_
_entity_poly.entity_id
_entity_poly.type
_entity_poly.pdbx_seq_one_letter_code
_entity_poly.pdbx_strand_id
1 'polypeptide(L)'
;TEYFYYLEGSKDALLCGSSTDSGQCPEGYKCVKAGRNPDYGYTSFDTFSWAFLALFRLMTQDYWENLYQQTLRAAGKTYMIFFVVVIFLGSFYLINLILAVVAMAYEEQNQANIEEARQKELEFQQMLDRLKKEQEE
;
A
#
# COMPACT_ATOMS: atom_id res chain seq x y z
N THR A 1 -25.33 13.73 20.88
CA THR A 1 -24.83 13.82 19.48
C THR A 1 -25.09 15.18 18.83
N GLU A 2 -25.70 16.16 19.54
CA GLU A 2 -26.14 17.45 18.98
C GLU A 2 -25.07 18.57 18.88
N TYR A 3 -23.79 18.30 19.18
CA TYR A 3 -22.77 19.36 19.26
C TYR A 3 -21.74 19.37 18.12
N PHE A 4 -21.76 18.38 17.23
CA PHE A 4 -20.84 18.29 16.09
C PHE A 4 -21.57 18.52 14.78
N TYR A 5 -20.90 19.16 13.83
CA TYR A 5 -21.44 19.39 12.49
C TYR A 5 -21.20 18.18 11.58
N TYR A 6 -22.24 17.70 10.91
CA TYR A 6 -22.18 16.61 9.94
C TYR A 6 -22.63 17.11 8.57
N LEU A 7 -21.89 16.72 7.53
CA LEU A 7 -22.35 16.91 6.16
C LEU A 7 -23.50 15.95 5.84
N GLU A 8 -24.39 16.36 4.94
CA GLU A 8 -25.51 15.53 4.50
C GLU A 8 -25.00 14.19 3.92
N GLY A 9 -25.51 13.08 4.45
CA GLY A 9 -25.09 11.73 4.07
C GLY A 9 -23.74 11.25 4.66
N SER A 10 -23.02 12.09 5.43
CA SER A 10 -21.78 11.69 6.09
C SER A 10 -22.04 10.94 7.40
N LYS A 11 -21.29 9.86 7.64
CA LYS A 11 -21.29 9.15 8.93
C LYS A 11 -20.38 9.82 9.97
N ASP A 12 -19.33 10.48 9.50
CA ASP A 12 -18.34 11.15 10.34
C ASP A 12 -18.58 12.66 10.40
N ALA A 13 -18.18 13.26 11.52
CA ALA A 13 -18.25 14.70 11.72
C ALA A 13 -17.29 15.42 10.77
N LEU A 14 -17.65 16.65 10.38
CA LEU A 14 -16.83 17.46 9.50
C LEU A 14 -15.49 17.80 10.14
N LEU A 15 -14.39 17.37 9.52
CA LEU A 15 -13.05 17.76 9.93
C LEU A 15 -12.80 19.25 9.67
N CYS A 16 -12.08 19.86 10.60
CA CYS A 16 -11.70 21.27 10.58
C CYS A 16 -10.27 21.44 11.12
N GLY A 17 -9.66 22.59 10.83
CA GLY A 17 -8.41 23.00 11.44
C GLY A 17 -8.47 24.45 11.92
N SER A 18 -7.50 24.83 12.75
CA SER A 18 -7.36 26.23 13.23
C SER A 18 -6.52 27.10 12.30
N SER A 19 -5.81 26.50 11.34
CA SER A 19 -4.94 27.20 10.40
C SER A 19 -5.75 27.86 9.28
N THR A 20 -5.28 28.98 8.74
CA THR A 20 -5.94 29.70 7.64
C THR A 20 -6.03 28.88 6.34
N ASP A 21 -5.11 27.94 6.15
CA ASP A 21 -5.04 27.06 4.99
C ASP A 21 -5.79 25.73 5.19
N SER A 22 -6.37 25.51 6.37
CA SER A 22 -7.16 24.31 6.71
C SER A 22 -8.66 24.50 6.45
N GLY A 23 -9.42 23.41 6.59
CA GLY A 23 -10.87 23.44 6.40
C GLY A 23 -11.57 24.24 7.48
N GLN A 24 -12.37 25.23 7.07
CA GLN A 24 -13.14 26.07 7.97
C GLN A 24 -14.47 25.40 8.39
N CYS A 25 -14.94 25.77 9.58
CA CYS A 25 -16.27 25.41 10.06
C CYS A 25 -17.34 26.37 9.52
N PRO A 26 -18.60 25.94 9.39
CA PRO A 26 -19.72 26.84 9.09
C PRO A 26 -19.94 27.85 10.22
N GLU A 27 -20.68 28.92 9.93
CA GLU A 27 -21.01 29.97 10.90
C GLU A 27 -21.69 29.37 12.15
N GLY A 28 -21.34 29.90 13.33
CA GLY A 28 -21.82 29.41 14.62
C GLY A 28 -21.06 28.19 15.17
N TYR A 29 -20.15 27.59 14.40
CA TYR A 29 -19.31 26.47 14.85
C TYR A 29 -17.85 26.90 15.05
N LYS A 30 -17.19 26.30 16.04
CA LYS A 30 -15.76 26.50 16.31
C LYS A 30 -15.02 25.18 16.20
N CYS A 31 -13.83 25.20 15.60
CA CYS A 31 -12.99 24.03 15.54
C CYS A 31 -12.38 23.71 16.91
N VAL A 32 -12.58 22.48 17.38
CA VAL A 32 -12.08 21.98 18.67
C VAL A 32 -11.56 20.55 18.51
N LYS A 33 -10.46 20.21 19.19
CA LYS A 33 -9.92 18.84 19.22
C LYS A 33 -10.76 17.98 20.17
N ALA A 34 -11.90 17.51 19.69
CA ALA A 34 -12.82 16.63 20.41
C ALA A 34 -13.55 15.70 19.45
N GLY A 35 -14.04 14.56 19.97
CA GLY A 35 -14.78 13.58 19.19
C GLY A 35 -13.97 12.33 18.87
N ARG A 36 -14.56 11.45 18.05
CA ARG A 36 -13.94 10.21 17.57
C ARG A 36 -13.21 10.48 16.25
N ASN A 37 -12.12 9.76 16.03
CA ASN A 37 -11.42 9.75 14.75
C ASN A 37 -12.31 9.18 13.61
N PRO A 38 -12.10 9.57 12.35
CA PRO A 38 -12.86 9.07 11.19
C PRO A 38 -12.80 7.55 11.01
N ASP A 39 -13.67 7.00 10.17
CA ASP A 39 -13.65 5.60 9.74
C ASP A 39 -13.69 4.62 10.91
N TYR A 40 -14.67 4.80 11.81
CA TYR A 40 -14.78 4.03 13.05
C TYR A 40 -13.54 4.15 13.95
N GLY A 41 -12.80 5.24 13.87
CA GLY A 41 -11.62 5.51 14.68
C GLY A 41 -10.34 4.84 14.20
N TYR A 42 -10.37 4.18 13.04
CA TYR A 42 -9.19 3.53 12.46
C TYR A 42 -8.28 4.49 11.71
N THR A 43 -8.80 5.63 11.26
CA THR A 43 -8.02 6.65 10.57
C THR A 43 -7.50 7.69 11.57
N SER A 44 -6.26 7.54 12.04
CA SER A 44 -5.64 8.50 12.98
C SER A 44 -4.11 8.46 12.97
N PHE A 45 -3.51 9.55 13.45
CA PHE A 45 -2.07 9.68 13.68
C PHE A 45 -1.71 9.82 15.17
N ASP A 46 -2.64 9.50 16.07
CA ASP A 46 -2.48 9.72 17.52
C ASP A 46 -1.54 8.71 18.20
N THR A 47 -1.43 7.50 17.63
CA THR A 47 -0.56 6.43 18.15
C THR A 47 0.30 5.87 17.03
N PHE A 48 1.45 5.30 17.41
CA PHE A 48 2.39 4.72 16.44
C PHE A 48 1.74 3.66 15.55
N SER A 49 0.94 2.74 16.12
CA SER A 49 0.31 1.65 15.35
C SER A 49 -0.68 2.17 14.29
N TRP A 50 -1.54 3.13 14.65
CA TRP A 50 -2.48 3.73 13.70
C TRP A 50 -1.77 4.60 12.66
N ALA A 51 -0.74 5.35 13.07
CA ALA A 51 0.09 6.12 12.14
C ALA A 51 0.84 5.21 11.15
N PHE A 52 1.36 4.08 11.63
CA PHE A 52 2.01 3.07 10.78
C PHE A 52 1.02 2.46 9.78
N LEU A 53 -0.20 2.11 10.22
CA LEU A 53 -1.24 1.62 9.33
C LEU A 53 -1.62 2.67 8.27
N ALA A 54 -1.76 3.93 8.66
CA ALA A 54 -2.05 5.03 7.74
C ALA A 54 -0.91 5.22 6.71
N LEU A 55 0.34 5.17 7.14
CA LEU A 55 1.50 5.22 6.23
C LEU A 55 1.55 4.00 5.29
N PHE A 56 1.28 2.79 5.81
CA PHE A 56 1.20 1.58 5.00
C PHE A 56 0.14 1.72 3.90
N ARG A 57 -1.05 2.21 4.25
CA ARG A 57 -2.13 2.54 3.31
C ARG A 57 -1.69 3.54 2.23
N LEU A 58 -0.88 4.55 2.58
CA LEU A 58 -0.30 5.48 1.60
C LEU A 58 0.70 4.80 0.67
N MET A 59 1.55 3.91 1.19
CA MET A 59 2.54 3.21 0.38
C MET A 59 1.90 2.26 -0.64
N THR A 60 0.83 1.56 -0.25
CA THR A 60 0.07 0.65 -1.13
C THR A 60 -0.95 1.36 -2.01
N GLN A 61 -1.10 2.69 -1.85
CA GLN A 61 -2.08 3.50 -2.58
C GLN A 61 -3.54 2.99 -2.41
N ASP A 62 -3.88 2.50 -1.22
CA ASP A 62 -5.21 1.96 -0.93
C ASP A 62 -6.14 3.05 -0.37
N TYR A 63 -7.11 3.51 -1.18
CA TYR A 63 -8.04 4.59 -0.84
C TYR A 63 -7.36 5.83 -0.25
N TRP A 64 -6.12 6.09 -0.63
CA TRP A 64 -5.21 7.05 0.00
C TRP A 64 -5.69 8.51 -0.16
N GLU A 65 -6.43 8.80 -1.23
CA GLU A 65 -6.96 10.11 -1.54
C GLU A 65 -7.93 10.63 -0.47
N ASN A 66 -8.69 9.72 0.16
CA ASN A 66 -9.58 10.06 1.25
C ASN A 66 -8.78 10.46 2.51
N LEU A 67 -7.74 9.69 2.86
CA LEU A 67 -6.82 10.03 3.96
C LEU A 67 -6.10 11.36 3.70
N TYR A 68 -5.69 11.60 2.45
CA TYR A 68 -5.10 12.87 2.00
C TYR A 68 -6.06 14.05 2.20
N GLN A 69 -7.31 13.94 1.72
CA GLN A 69 -8.32 14.97 1.87
C GLN A 69 -8.66 15.25 3.34
N GLN A 70 -8.83 14.21 4.15
CA GLN A 70 -9.09 14.33 5.58
C GLN A 70 -7.93 15.06 6.30
N THR A 71 -6.69 14.68 6.01
CA THR A 71 -5.49 15.26 6.64
C THR A 71 -5.30 16.72 6.25
N LEU A 72 -5.42 17.07 4.96
CA LEU A 72 -5.30 18.47 4.53
C LEU A 72 -6.42 19.34 5.07
N ARG A 73 -7.64 18.79 5.19
CA ARG A 73 -8.76 19.52 5.77
C ARG A 73 -8.54 19.80 7.26
N ALA A 74 -7.95 18.86 8.01
CA ALA A 74 -7.69 19.02 9.44
C ALA A 74 -6.42 19.84 9.75
N ALA A 75 -5.31 19.58 9.04
CA ALA A 75 -4.00 20.14 9.37
C ALA A 75 -3.63 21.39 8.55
N GLY A 76 -4.11 21.48 7.29
CA GLY A 76 -3.75 22.54 6.36
C GLY A 76 -3.26 22.02 5.01
N LYS A 77 -3.46 22.81 3.95
CA LYS A 77 -3.05 22.49 2.57
C LYS A 77 -1.53 22.43 2.40
N THR A 78 -0.75 23.12 3.23
CA THR A 78 0.73 23.08 3.16
C THR A 78 1.29 21.67 3.37
N TYR A 79 0.60 20.81 4.13
CA TYR A 79 1.00 19.42 4.36
C TYR A 79 0.90 18.53 3.11
N MET A 80 0.49 19.05 1.96
CA MET A 80 0.57 18.35 0.67
C MET A 80 1.98 17.84 0.38
N ILE A 81 3.02 18.58 0.80
CA ILE A 81 4.43 18.21 0.59
C ILE A 81 4.74 16.86 1.25
N PHE A 82 4.20 16.58 2.43
CA PHE A 82 4.39 15.30 3.11
C PHE A 82 3.84 14.14 2.26
N PHE A 83 2.63 14.28 1.73
CA PHE A 83 2.03 13.25 0.88
C PHE A 83 2.78 13.05 -0.43
N VAL A 84 3.26 14.13 -1.05
CA VAL A 84 4.10 14.03 -2.25
C VAL A 84 5.36 13.21 -1.94
N VAL A 85 6.09 13.55 -0.88
CA VAL A 85 7.32 12.82 -0.51
C VAL A 85 7.02 11.35 -0.18
N VAL A 86 5.99 11.06 0.61
CA VAL A 86 5.64 9.69 1.01
C VAL A 86 5.15 8.85 -0.16
N ILE A 87 4.31 9.39 -1.04
CA ILE A 87 3.81 8.65 -2.21
C ILE A 87 4.94 8.42 -3.21
N PHE A 88 5.72 9.45 -3.54
CA PHE A 88 6.82 9.29 -4.48
C PHE A 88 7.90 8.35 -3.96
N LEU A 89 8.42 8.57 -2.74
CA LEU A 89 9.49 7.73 -2.21
C LEU A 89 8.97 6.37 -1.78
N GLY A 90 7.82 6.30 -1.09
CA GLY A 90 7.25 5.06 -0.56
C GLY A 90 6.79 4.10 -1.64
N SER A 91 5.96 4.57 -2.59
CA SER A 91 5.48 3.70 -3.68
C SER A 91 6.61 3.28 -4.60
N PHE A 92 7.52 4.20 -4.96
CA PHE A 92 8.66 3.86 -5.82
C PHE A 92 9.57 2.85 -5.12
N TYR A 93 9.88 3.04 -3.85
CA TYR A 93 10.72 2.12 -3.09
C TYR A 93 10.09 0.72 -2.99
N LEU A 94 8.82 0.62 -2.59
CA LEU A 94 8.16 -0.68 -2.47
C LEU A 94 8.00 -1.40 -3.81
N ILE A 95 7.55 -0.70 -4.86
CA ILE A 95 7.36 -1.32 -6.18
C ILE A 95 8.70 -1.83 -6.70
N ASN A 96 9.76 -1.04 -6.62
CA ASN A 96 11.08 -1.48 -7.11
C ASN A 96 11.65 -2.65 -6.31
N LEU A 97 11.44 -2.68 -4.99
CA LEU A 97 11.85 -3.83 -4.19
C LEU A 97 11.06 -5.09 -4.54
N ILE A 98 9.73 -4.99 -4.69
CA ILE A 98 8.89 -6.13 -5.08
C ILE A 98 9.31 -6.62 -6.46
N LEU A 99 9.48 -5.73 -7.44
CA LEU A 99 9.93 -6.10 -8.79
C LEU A 99 11.29 -6.79 -8.77
N ALA A 100 12.24 -6.29 -7.96
CA ALA A 100 13.56 -6.92 -7.83
C ALA A 100 13.45 -8.32 -7.23
N VAL A 101 12.67 -8.52 -6.17
CA VAL A 101 12.48 -9.83 -5.54
C VAL A 101 11.76 -10.81 -6.48
N VAL A 102 10.71 -10.35 -7.17
CA VAL A 102 9.99 -11.16 -8.16
C VAL A 102 10.89 -11.56 -9.32
N ALA A 103 11.75 -10.65 -9.81
CA ALA A 103 12.70 -10.95 -10.86
C ALA A 103 13.74 -11.99 -10.42
N MET A 104 14.32 -11.84 -9.23
CA MET A 104 15.27 -12.82 -8.68
C MET A 104 14.64 -14.21 -8.52
N ALA A 105 13.43 -14.27 -7.95
CA ALA A 105 12.71 -15.54 -7.79
C ALA A 105 12.34 -16.17 -9.14
N TYR A 106 11.95 -15.36 -10.13
CA TYR A 106 11.66 -15.83 -11.49
C TYR A 106 12.91 -16.40 -12.16
N GLU A 107 14.06 -15.74 -12.03
CA GLU A 107 15.33 -16.19 -12.59
C GLU A 107 15.76 -17.54 -11.97
N GLU A 108 15.68 -17.67 -10.65
CA GLU A 108 16.01 -18.90 -9.93
C GLU A 108 15.10 -20.07 -10.35
N GLN A 109 13.79 -19.84 -10.45
CA GLN A 109 12.82 -20.83 -10.92
C GLN A 109 13.07 -21.23 -12.38
N ASN A 110 13.38 -20.27 -13.24
CA ASN A 110 13.66 -20.53 -14.64
C ASN A 110 14.95 -21.35 -14.82
N GLN A 111 16.01 -21.03 -14.06
CA GLN A 111 17.26 -21.80 -14.08
C GLN A 111 17.04 -23.25 -13.60
N ALA A 112 16.28 -23.45 -12.52
CA ALA A 112 15.94 -24.78 -12.01
C ALA A 112 15.16 -25.61 -13.05
N ASN A 113 14.16 -25.02 -13.71
CA ASN A 113 13.38 -25.69 -14.74
C ASN A 113 14.22 -26.10 -15.96
N ILE A 114 15.15 -25.23 -16.40
CA ILE A 114 16.04 -25.54 -17.52
C ILE A 114 16.98 -26.70 -17.16
N GLU A 115 17.54 -26.70 -15.95
CA GLU A 115 18.42 -27.77 -15.49
C GLU A 115 17.66 -29.11 -15.36
N GLU A 116 16.44 -29.09 -14.81
CA GLU A 116 15.60 -30.29 -14.73
C GLU A 116 15.24 -30.83 -16.12
N ALA A 117 14.91 -29.96 -17.07
CA ALA A 117 14.64 -30.37 -18.46
C ALA A 117 15.87 -31.02 -19.10
N ARG A 118 17.06 -30.46 -18.87
CA ARG A 118 18.33 -31.00 -19.38
C ARG A 118 18.66 -32.36 -18.77
N GLN A 119 18.42 -32.54 -17.47
CA GLN A 119 18.61 -33.83 -16.81
C GLN A 119 17.66 -34.90 -17.35
N LYS A 120 16.38 -34.57 -17.55
CA LYS A 120 15.41 -35.48 -18.17
C LYS A 120 15.78 -35.87 -19.59
N GLU A 121 16.28 -34.93 -20.41
CA GLU A 121 16.78 -35.24 -21.75
C GLU A 121 17.99 -36.18 -21.72
N LEU A 122 18.93 -35.96 -20.79
CA LEU A 122 20.10 -36.82 -20.63
C LEU A 122 19.70 -38.24 -20.19
N GLU A 123 18.81 -38.36 -19.22
CA GLU A 123 18.28 -39.65 -18.76
C GLU A 123 17.54 -40.39 -19.89
N PHE A 124 16.73 -39.67 -20.67
CA PHE A 124 16.02 -40.23 -21.81
C PHE A 124 16.99 -40.73 -22.89
N GLN A 125 18.04 -39.96 -23.22
CA GLN A 125 19.07 -40.41 -24.16
C GLN A 125 19.80 -41.67 -23.64
N GLN A 126 20.19 -41.70 -22.36
CA GLN A 126 20.84 -42.87 -21.77
C GLN A 126 19.94 -44.12 -21.76
N MET A 127 18.62 -43.96 -21.59
CA MET A 127 17.66 -45.05 -21.67
C MET A 127 17.56 -45.61 -23.10
N LEU A 128 17.49 -44.72 -24.10
CA LEU A 128 17.46 -45.13 -25.51
C LEU A 128 18.72 -45.87 -25.94
N ASP A 129 19.89 -45.44 -25.50
CA ASP A 129 21.16 -46.09 -25.84
C ASP A 129 21.29 -47.49 -25.20
N ARG A 130 20.72 -47.71 -24.00
CA ARG A 130 20.64 -49.04 -23.40
C ARG A 130 19.74 -49.98 -24.21
N LEU A 131 18.55 -49.52 -24.60
CA LEU A 131 17.61 -50.31 -25.40
C LEU A 131 18.20 -50.72 -26.76
N LYS A 132 18.99 -49.85 -27.40
CA LYS A 132 19.68 -50.19 -28.66
C LYS A 132 20.70 -51.31 -28.48
N LYS A 133 21.50 -51.26 -27.42
CA LYS A 133 22.49 -52.31 -27.13
C LYS A 133 21.84 -53.66 -26.86
N GLU A 134 20.71 -53.69 -26.16
CA GLU A 134 19.93 -54.92 -25.92
C GLU A 134 19.31 -55.49 -27.20
N GLN A 135 19.06 -54.69 -28.24
CA GLN A 135 18.57 -55.18 -29.53
C GLN A 135 19.67 -55.69 -30.46
N GLU A 136 20.93 -55.34 -30.19
CA GLU A 136 22.10 -55.75 -30.99
C GLU A 136 22.73 -57.07 -30.48
N GLU A 137 22.34 -57.55 -29.29
CA GLU A 137 22.63 -58.89 -28.76
C GLU A 137 21.54 -59.92 -29.11
#